data_AF-A0A7J7XFM4-F1
#
_entry.id   AF-A0A7J7XFM4-F1
#
_cell.length_a   1.000
_cell.length_b   1.000
_cell.length_c   1.000
_cell.angle_alpha   90.00
_cell.angle_beta   90.00
_cell.angle_gamma   90.00
#
_symmetry.space_group_name_H-M   'P 1'
#
loop_
_entity.id
_entity.type
_entity.pdbx_description
1 polymer ?
#
loop_
_entity_poly.entity_id
_entity_poly.type
_entity_poly.pdbx_seq_one_letter_code
_entity_poly.pdbx_strand_id
1 'polypeptide(L)'
;MTTHVTLEDALSNVDLLEELPLPDQQPCIEPPPSSIMYQANFDTNFEDRNAFVTGIARYIEQATVHSSMNEMLEEGHEYAVMLYTWRSCSRAIPQVKCNEQPNRVEIYEKTVEVLEPEVTKLMKFMYFQRKAIERFCSEVKRLCHAERRKDFVSEAYLLTLGKFINMFAVLDELKNMKCSVKNDHSAYKRAAQFLRKMADPQSIQESQNLSMFLANHNRITQCLHQQLEVIPGYEELLADIVNICVDYYENKMYLTPSEKHMLLKQIAIAREGDLLTKERLCCGLSMFEVILTRIRSYLQDPIWRGPPPTNGVMHVDECVEFHRLWSAMQFVYCIPVGTNEFTAEQCFGDGLNWAGCSIIVLLGQQRRFDLFDFCYHLLKVQRQDGKDEIIKNVPLKKMADRIRKYQILNNEVFAILNKYMKSVETDSSTVEHVRCFQPPIHQSLATTC
;
A
#
# COMPACT_ATOMS: atom_id res chain seq x y z
N MET A 1 4.35 44.42 21.47
CA MET A 1 4.35 43.27 20.53
C MET A 1 2.92 42.81 20.41
N THR A 2 2.27 43.09 19.29
CA THR A 2 0.90 42.64 19.02
C THR A 2 0.94 41.14 18.74
N THR A 3 0.63 40.33 19.76
CA THR A 3 0.37 38.90 19.58
C THR A 3 -0.86 38.76 18.70
N HIS A 4 -0.66 38.29 17.46
CA HIS A 4 -1.77 37.94 16.57
C HIS A 4 -2.57 36.82 17.26
N VAL A 5 -3.81 37.13 17.66
CA VAL A 5 -4.75 36.14 18.18
C VAL A 5 -5.33 35.40 16.97
N THR A 6 -5.30 34.07 16.99
CA THR A 6 -5.85 33.27 15.90
C THR A 6 -7.38 33.21 16.00
N LEU A 7 -8.05 32.85 14.90
CA LEU A 7 -9.50 32.66 14.91
C LEU A 7 -9.91 31.52 15.87
N GLU A 8 -9.08 30.48 15.97
CA GLU A 8 -9.27 29.35 16.86
C GLU A 8 -9.18 29.78 18.33
N ASP A 9 -8.20 30.61 18.69
CA ASP A 9 -8.11 31.17 20.05
C ASP A 9 -9.34 32.02 20.40
N ALA A 10 -9.85 32.79 19.44
CA ALA A 10 -11.03 33.63 19.63
C ALA A 10 -12.31 32.79 19.82
N LEU A 11 -12.45 31.68 19.08
CA LEU A 11 -13.57 30.74 19.23
C LEU A 11 -13.49 29.98 20.55
N SER A 12 -12.30 29.48 20.92
CA SER A 12 -12.09 28.79 22.20
C SER A 12 -12.48 29.66 23.40
N ASN A 13 -12.20 30.96 23.34
CA ASN A 13 -12.64 31.91 24.38
C ASN A 13 -14.17 32.05 24.48
N VAL A 14 -14.90 31.87 23.39
CA VAL A 14 -16.38 31.88 23.39
C VAL A 14 -16.90 30.57 23.95
N ASP A 15 -16.32 29.44 23.57
CA ASP A 15 -16.70 28.11 24.07
C ASP A 15 -16.51 28.01 25.60
N LEU A 16 -15.44 28.62 26.13
CA LEU A 16 -15.19 28.75 27.57
C LEU A 16 -16.32 29.46 28.33
N LEU A 17 -17.07 30.36 27.67
CA LEU A 17 -18.21 31.03 28.28
C LEU A 17 -19.46 30.15 28.34
N GLU A 18 -19.61 29.22 27.40
CA GLU A 18 -20.70 28.26 27.38
C GLU A 18 -20.53 27.17 28.45
N GLU A 19 -19.28 26.80 28.75
CA GLU A 19 -18.94 25.81 29.78
C GLU A 19 -18.92 26.36 31.21
N LEU A 20 -19.05 27.68 31.39
CA LEU A 20 -19.01 28.30 32.72
C LEU A 20 -20.17 27.80 33.59
N PRO A 21 -19.90 27.06 34.69
CA PRO A 21 -20.96 26.64 35.59
C PRO A 21 -21.55 27.88 36.25
N LEU A 22 -22.83 28.14 36.02
CA LEU A 22 -23.55 29.19 36.72
C LEU A 22 -23.63 28.80 38.21
N PRO A 23 -23.27 29.69 39.15
CA PRO A 23 -23.22 29.33 40.57
C PRO A 23 -24.62 29.01 41.08
N ASP A 24 -24.77 27.81 41.65
CA ASP A 24 -25.93 27.46 42.45
C ASP A 24 -25.78 28.10 43.85
N GLN A 25 -26.84 28.70 44.40
CA GLN A 25 -26.78 29.45 45.68
C GLN A 25 -26.68 28.53 46.92
N GLN A 26 -25.90 27.45 46.87
CA GLN A 26 -25.63 26.60 48.04
C GLN A 26 -24.31 27.00 48.72
N PRO A 27 -24.30 27.17 50.05
CA PRO A 27 -23.08 27.44 50.80
C PRO A 27 -22.13 26.24 50.74
N CYS A 28 -20.88 26.47 50.32
CA CYS A 28 -19.83 25.46 50.28
C CYS A 28 -19.36 25.13 51.71
N ILE A 29 -19.52 23.87 52.13
CA ILE A 29 -19.19 23.37 53.48
C ILE A 29 -17.88 22.55 53.47
N GLU A 30 -17.19 22.45 52.32
CA GLU A 30 -15.99 21.63 52.19
C GLU A 30 -14.71 22.38 52.60
N PRO A 31 -13.83 21.76 53.40
CA PRO A 31 -12.56 22.35 53.78
C PRO A 31 -11.56 22.38 52.60
N PRO A 32 -10.62 23.34 52.57
CA PRO A 32 -9.61 23.42 51.53
C PRO A 32 -8.70 22.18 51.53
N PRO A 33 -8.26 21.68 50.35
CA PRO A 33 -7.44 20.48 50.26
C PRO A 33 -6.05 20.70 50.88
N SER A 34 -5.58 19.71 51.64
CA SER A 34 -4.25 19.70 52.24
C SER A 34 -3.17 19.38 51.20
N SER A 35 -2.05 20.12 51.26
CA SER A 35 -0.94 19.95 50.32
C SER A 35 -0.19 18.63 50.58
N ILE A 36 -0.04 17.80 49.54
CA ILE A 36 0.82 16.61 49.57
C ILE A 36 2.14 16.96 48.87
N MET A 37 3.25 16.79 49.59
CA MET A 37 4.60 16.91 49.02
C MET A 37 4.96 15.60 48.31
N TYR A 38 5.27 15.67 47.02
CA TYR A 38 5.76 14.53 46.23
C TYR A 38 7.21 14.78 45.80
N GLN A 39 8.02 13.72 45.79
CA GLN A 39 9.40 13.73 45.33
C GLN A 39 9.48 12.94 44.01
N ALA A 40 9.90 13.61 42.94
CA ALA A 40 9.98 13.01 41.61
C ALA A 40 11.16 12.04 41.50
N ASN A 41 10.88 10.79 41.15
CA ASN A 41 11.84 9.84 40.62
C ASN A 41 11.68 9.80 39.08
N PHE A 42 12.78 9.91 38.35
CA PHE A 42 12.79 9.97 36.87
C PHE A 42 13.15 8.63 36.21
N ASP A 43 13.19 7.55 36.98
CA ASP A 43 13.41 6.21 36.44
C ASP A 43 12.17 5.73 35.66
N THR A 44 12.36 5.39 34.38
CA THR A 44 11.30 4.97 33.45
C THR A 44 11.05 3.45 33.47
N ASN A 45 11.68 2.71 34.38
CA ASN A 45 11.57 1.25 34.47
C ASN A 45 10.45 0.75 35.41
N PHE A 46 9.68 1.66 36.03
CA PHE A 46 8.48 1.33 36.82
C PHE A 46 8.72 0.32 37.96
N GLU A 47 9.91 0.29 38.57
CA GLU A 47 10.28 -0.66 39.63
C GLU A 47 9.42 -0.52 40.91
N ASP A 48 8.88 0.67 41.17
CA ASP A 48 8.12 1.07 42.36
C ASP A 48 6.60 0.86 42.25
N ARG A 49 6.13 0.24 41.16
CA ARG A 49 4.70 0.03 40.85
C ARG A 49 3.86 -0.57 41.97
N ASN A 50 4.47 -1.37 42.86
CA ASN A 50 3.78 -2.04 43.96
C ASN A 50 3.40 -1.09 45.12
N ALA A 51 3.93 0.14 45.16
CA ALA A 51 3.67 1.09 46.24
C ALA A 51 2.36 1.89 46.08
N PHE A 52 1.71 1.85 44.91
CA PHE A 52 0.62 2.76 44.53
C PHE A 52 -0.76 2.06 44.42
N VAL A 53 -1.12 1.19 45.37
CA VAL A 53 -2.27 0.26 45.25
C VAL A 53 -3.67 0.91 45.32
N THR A 54 -3.81 2.16 45.76
CA THR A 54 -5.13 2.79 45.99
C THR A 54 -5.52 3.71 44.82
N GLY A 55 -6.32 3.21 43.88
CA GLY A 55 -6.89 3.98 42.75
C GLY A 55 -6.06 3.97 41.45
N ILE A 56 -4.81 3.51 41.49
CA ILE A 56 -3.83 3.53 40.38
C ILE A 56 -3.65 2.13 39.76
N ALA A 57 -4.46 1.13 40.17
CA ALA A 57 -4.34 -0.27 39.73
C ALA A 57 -4.32 -0.45 38.20
N ARG A 58 -5.11 0.34 37.47
CA ARG A 58 -5.16 0.34 35.99
C ARG A 58 -3.82 0.74 35.36
N TYR A 59 -3.17 1.78 35.88
CA TYR A 59 -1.89 2.26 35.37
C TYR A 59 -0.74 1.33 35.76
N ILE A 60 -0.83 0.68 36.92
CA ILE A 60 0.10 -0.37 37.35
C ILE A 60 0.02 -1.58 36.41
N GLU A 61 -1.19 -2.01 36.05
CA GLU A 61 -1.39 -3.10 35.09
C GLU A 61 -0.83 -2.71 33.72
N GLN A 62 -1.12 -1.50 33.23
CA GLN A 62 -0.57 -1.00 31.97
C GLN A 62 0.95 -0.94 31.98
N ALA A 63 1.57 -0.40 33.03
CA ALA A 63 3.02 -0.36 33.19
C ALA A 63 3.64 -1.77 33.23
N THR A 64 2.94 -2.73 33.83
CA THR A 64 3.37 -4.15 33.87
C THR A 64 3.36 -4.76 32.48
N VAL A 65 2.30 -4.53 31.69
CA VAL A 65 2.25 -4.99 30.30
C VAL A 65 3.30 -4.29 29.46
N HIS A 66 3.48 -2.98 29.64
CA HIS A 66 4.47 -2.17 28.93
C HIS A 66 5.90 -2.67 29.18
N SER A 67 6.28 -2.90 30.43
CA SER A 67 7.58 -3.49 30.79
C SER A 67 7.80 -4.83 30.10
N SER A 68 6.82 -5.73 30.18
CA SER A 68 6.90 -7.06 29.55
C SER A 68 7.03 -6.97 28.02
N MET A 69 6.45 -5.96 27.39
CA MET A 69 6.60 -5.71 25.95
C MET A 69 7.99 -5.16 25.60
N ASN A 70 8.57 -4.30 26.43
CA ASN A 70 9.93 -3.80 26.22
C ASN A 70 10.97 -4.92 26.30
N GLU A 71 10.85 -5.85 27.25
CA GLU A 71 11.73 -7.03 27.33
C GLU A 71 11.74 -7.85 26.02
N MET A 72 10.59 -7.96 25.37
CA MET A 72 10.46 -8.67 24.09
C MET A 72 11.08 -7.88 22.92
N LEU A 73 11.08 -6.54 22.97
CA LEU A 73 11.80 -5.72 21.99
C LEU A 73 13.31 -5.93 22.09
N GLU A 74 13.84 -6.02 23.32
CA GLU A 74 15.26 -6.32 23.56
C GLU A 74 15.62 -7.73 23.06
N GLU A 75 14.80 -8.74 23.36
CA GLU A 75 14.99 -10.10 22.81
C GLU A 75 14.95 -10.09 21.27
N GLY A 76 14.05 -9.31 20.67
CA GLY A 76 13.99 -9.11 19.23
C GLY A 76 15.23 -8.44 18.64
N HIS A 77 15.83 -7.51 19.38
CA HIS A 77 17.08 -6.87 19.00
C HIS A 77 18.24 -7.88 18.95
N GLU A 78 18.33 -8.80 19.91
CA GLU A 78 19.35 -9.87 19.89
C GLU A 78 19.22 -10.75 18.64
N TYR A 79 18.01 -11.11 18.22
CA TYR A 79 17.79 -11.85 16.96
C TYR A 79 18.13 -11.02 15.73
N ALA A 80 17.88 -9.70 15.73
CA ALA A 80 18.29 -8.82 14.65
C ALA A 80 19.82 -8.79 14.52
N VAL A 81 20.56 -8.69 15.64
CA VAL A 81 22.02 -8.78 15.66
C VAL A 81 22.50 -10.14 15.16
N MET A 82 21.87 -11.23 15.62
CA MET A 82 22.17 -12.59 15.15
C MET A 82 22.04 -12.70 13.62
N LEU A 83 20.91 -12.27 13.05
CA LEU A 83 20.68 -12.33 11.60
C LEU A 83 21.67 -11.45 10.85
N TYR A 84 21.88 -10.21 11.32
CA TYR A 84 22.78 -9.25 10.66
C TYR A 84 24.23 -9.74 10.64
N THR A 85 24.70 -10.32 11.74
CA THR A 85 26.07 -10.82 11.87
C THR A 85 26.26 -12.24 11.31
N TRP A 86 25.19 -12.93 10.92
CA TRP A 86 25.24 -14.26 10.33
C TRP A 86 26.07 -14.27 9.03
N ARG A 87 27.19 -15.00 9.05
CA ARG A 87 28.02 -15.32 7.87
C ARG A 87 27.85 -16.78 7.52
N SER A 88 28.02 -17.11 6.24
CA SER A 88 27.74 -18.47 5.77
C SER A 88 28.80 -19.45 6.26
N CYS A 89 28.37 -20.41 7.07
CA CYS A 89 29.17 -21.56 7.45
C CYS A 89 29.28 -22.56 6.29
N SER A 90 28.19 -22.77 5.53
CA SER A 90 28.15 -23.72 4.41
C SER A 90 29.13 -23.39 3.27
N ARG A 91 29.52 -22.12 3.09
CA ARG A 91 30.59 -21.72 2.17
C ARG A 91 31.99 -22.17 2.61
N ALA A 92 32.21 -22.35 3.90
CA ALA A 92 33.48 -22.83 4.45
C ALA A 92 33.56 -24.36 4.54
N ILE A 93 32.41 -25.05 4.45
CA ILE A 93 32.34 -26.51 4.53
C ILE A 93 32.73 -27.14 3.18
N PRO A 94 33.67 -28.12 3.15
CA PRO A 94 34.02 -28.86 1.94
C PRO A 94 32.81 -29.54 1.31
N GLN A 95 32.55 -29.29 0.02
CA GLN A 95 31.41 -29.89 -0.67
C GLN A 95 31.70 -31.35 -1.05
N VAL A 96 30.71 -32.21 -0.82
CA VAL A 96 30.72 -33.60 -1.30
C VAL A 96 30.47 -33.60 -2.81
N LYS A 97 31.46 -34.01 -3.61
CA LYS A 97 31.38 -33.97 -5.08
C LYS A 97 30.64 -35.16 -5.67
N CYS A 98 30.80 -36.34 -5.08
CA CYS A 98 30.19 -37.57 -5.54
C CYS A 98 29.83 -38.50 -4.38
N ASN A 99 28.99 -39.49 -4.66
CA ASN A 99 28.55 -40.45 -3.65
C ASN A 99 29.66 -41.41 -3.17
N GLU A 100 30.72 -41.58 -3.96
CA GLU A 100 31.83 -42.50 -3.68
C GLU A 100 32.98 -41.82 -2.92
N GLN A 101 32.83 -40.54 -2.55
CA GLN A 101 33.86 -39.78 -1.88
C GLN A 101 34.21 -40.39 -0.50
N PRO A 102 35.49 -40.73 -0.24
CA PRO A 102 35.89 -41.46 0.98
C PRO A 102 35.54 -40.75 2.29
N ASN A 103 35.80 -39.43 2.36
CA ASN A 103 35.55 -38.62 3.55
C ASN A 103 34.13 -38.03 3.62
N ARG A 104 33.18 -38.55 2.82
CA ARG A 104 31.79 -38.06 2.79
C ARG A 104 31.11 -38.12 4.14
N VAL A 105 31.29 -39.22 4.88
CA VAL A 105 30.66 -39.41 6.20
C VAL A 105 31.22 -38.42 7.21
N GLU A 106 32.55 -38.31 7.28
CA GLU A 106 33.25 -37.38 8.17
C GLU A 106 32.85 -35.92 7.91
N ILE A 107 32.76 -35.51 6.63
CA ILE A 107 32.28 -34.17 6.27
C ILE A 107 30.87 -33.92 6.82
N TYR A 108 29.95 -34.88 6.68
CA TYR A 108 28.58 -34.71 7.18
C TYR A 108 28.52 -34.72 8.72
N GLU A 109 29.33 -35.52 9.40
CA GLU A 109 29.41 -35.53 10.86
C GLU A 109 29.88 -34.17 11.38
N LYS A 110 30.97 -33.63 10.81
CA LYS A 110 31.48 -32.30 11.18
C LYS A 110 30.55 -31.17 10.76
N THR A 111 29.84 -31.32 9.66
CA THR A 111 28.80 -30.36 9.23
C THR A 111 27.69 -30.26 10.27
N VAL A 112 27.20 -31.39 10.77
CA VAL A 112 26.17 -31.40 11.82
C VAL A 112 26.72 -30.81 13.11
N GLU A 113 27.91 -31.23 13.55
CA GLU A 113 28.55 -30.72 14.78
C GLU A 113 28.67 -29.19 14.81
N VAL A 114 29.05 -28.59 13.67
CA VAL A 114 29.21 -27.12 13.56
C VAL A 114 27.88 -26.39 13.42
N LEU A 115 26.94 -26.93 12.65
CA LEU A 115 25.70 -26.21 12.30
C LEU A 115 24.54 -26.46 13.27
N GLU A 116 24.57 -27.52 14.08
CA GLU A 116 23.49 -27.86 15.02
C GLU A 116 23.21 -26.75 16.05
N PRO A 117 24.21 -26.14 16.71
CA PRO A 117 23.98 -25.02 17.63
C PRO A 117 23.39 -23.80 16.91
N GLU A 118 23.80 -23.55 15.67
CA GLU A 118 23.32 -22.43 14.87
C GLU A 118 21.87 -22.65 14.41
N VAL A 119 21.53 -23.86 13.96
CA VAL A 119 20.14 -24.22 13.62
C VAL A 119 19.23 -24.13 14.84
N THR A 120 19.74 -24.46 16.04
CA THR A 120 19.00 -24.25 17.29
C THR A 120 18.64 -22.77 17.50
N LYS A 121 19.54 -21.83 17.17
CA LYS A 121 19.23 -20.39 17.22
C LYS A 121 18.14 -20.00 16.21
N LEU A 122 18.15 -20.59 15.01
CA LEU A 122 17.10 -20.37 14.00
C LEU A 122 15.73 -20.90 14.43
N MET A 123 15.71 -22.05 15.12
CA MET A 123 14.50 -22.59 15.74
C MET A 123 13.96 -21.63 16.80
N LYS A 124 14.82 -21.13 17.69
CA LYS A 124 14.45 -20.14 18.71
C LYS A 124 13.91 -18.86 18.06
N PHE A 125 14.55 -18.35 17.02
CA PHE A 125 14.07 -17.20 16.25
C PHE A 125 12.68 -17.45 15.63
N MET A 126 12.46 -18.61 15.01
CA MET A 126 11.16 -18.98 14.44
C MET A 126 10.05 -19.01 15.50
N TYR A 127 10.35 -19.51 16.71
CA TYR A 127 9.40 -19.51 17.83
C TYR A 127 9.19 -18.13 18.42
N PHE A 128 10.26 -17.35 18.57
CA PHE A 128 10.21 -15.97 19.05
C PHE A 128 9.28 -15.11 18.19
N GLN A 129 9.48 -15.07 16.87
CA GLN A 129 8.67 -14.22 16.00
C GLN A 129 7.18 -14.61 16.07
N ARG A 130 6.86 -15.91 16.19
CA ARG A 130 5.48 -16.38 16.32
C ARG A 130 4.85 -15.89 17.62
N LYS A 131 5.57 -16.09 18.74
CA LYS A 131 5.16 -15.62 20.07
C LYS A 131 4.99 -14.09 20.10
N ALA A 132 5.90 -13.36 19.46
CA ALA A 132 5.88 -11.90 19.40
C ALA A 132 4.69 -11.37 18.60
N ILE A 133 4.38 -11.96 17.44
CA ILE A 133 3.18 -11.61 16.66
C ILE A 133 1.91 -11.89 17.48
N GLU A 134 1.80 -13.09 18.07
CA GLU A 134 0.63 -13.45 18.88
C GLU A 134 0.43 -12.49 20.06
N ARG A 135 1.52 -12.13 20.76
CA ARG A 135 1.47 -11.19 21.88
C ARG A 135 1.07 -9.78 21.43
N PHE A 136 1.65 -9.29 20.32
CA PHE A 136 1.32 -7.98 19.75
C PHE A 136 -0.15 -7.93 19.31
N CYS A 137 -0.62 -8.92 18.56
CA CYS A 137 -2.02 -8.98 18.09
C CYS A 137 -3.02 -9.13 19.24
N SER A 138 -2.67 -9.88 20.29
CA SER A 138 -3.47 -9.95 21.52
C SER A 138 -3.64 -8.58 22.15
N GLU A 139 -2.59 -7.76 22.14
CA GLU A 139 -2.62 -6.42 22.70
C GLU A 139 -3.43 -5.44 21.85
N VAL A 140 -3.25 -5.50 20.52
CA VAL A 140 -4.11 -4.76 19.58
C VAL A 140 -5.58 -5.11 19.79
N LYS A 141 -5.91 -6.40 19.88
CA LYS A 141 -7.28 -6.85 20.15
C LYS A 141 -7.84 -6.32 21.48
N ARG A 142 -7.01 -6.24 22.52
CA ARG A 142 -7.40 -5.70 23.84
C ARG A 142 -7.72 -4.20 23.76
N LEU A 143 -6.90 -3.43 23.05
CA LEU A 143 -7.04 -1.98 22.91
C LEU A 143 -8.17 -1.58 21.95
N CYS A 144 -8.43 -2.38 20.91
CA CYS A 144 -9.52 -2.15 19.95
C CYS A 144 -10.92 -2.53 20.47
N HIS A 145 -11.04 -3.07 21.70
CA HIS A 145 -12.34 -3.42 22.27
C HIS A 145 -13.25 -2.18 22.38
N ALA A 146 -14.54 -2.30 22.02
CA ALA A 146 -15.46 -1.17 21.89
C ALA A 146 -15.55 -0.26 23.12
N GLU A 147 -15.48 -0.83 24.33
CA GLU A 147 -15.46 -0.07 25.59
C GLU A 147 -14.09 0.54 25.91
N ARG A 148 -13.01 -0.11 25.49
CA ARG A 148 -11.62 0.30 25.77
C ARG A 148 -11.12 1.36 24.78
N ARG A 149 -11.70 1.43 23.58
CA ARG A 149 -11.34 2.43 22.57
C ARG A 149 -11.62 3.87 23.01
N LYS A 150 -12.56 4.06 23.94
CA LYS A 150 -12.85 5.38 24.54
C LYS A 150 -11.90 5.73 25.69
N ASP A 151 -11.09 4.78 26.12
CA ASP A 151 -10.17 5.00 27.21
C ASP A 151 -8.86 5.63 26.74
N PHE A 152 -8.22 6.35 27.64
CA PHE A 152 -6.87 6.86 27.45
C PHE A 152 -5.85 5.72 27.29
N VAL A 153 -5.01 5.83 26.25
CA VAL A 153 -3.80 5.03 26.02
C VAL A 153 -2.61 5.97 26.08
N SER A 154 -1.56 5.60 26.81
CA SER A 154 -0.40 6.47 26.98
C SER A 154 0.43 6.54 25.69
N GLU A 155 0.94 7.73 25.39
CA GLU A 155 1.83 7.99 24.27
C GLU A 155 3.04 7.05 24.22
N ALA A 156 3.70 6.85 25.37
CA ALA A 156 4.83 5.95 25.49
C ALA A 156 4.49 4.50 25.11
N TYR A 157 3.24 4.09 25.36
CA TYR A 157 2.76 2.77 25.00
C TYR A 157 2.48 2.65 23.50
N LEU A 158 1.85 3.66 22.90
CA LEU A 158 1.66 3.74 21.44
C LEU A 158 3.01 3.70 20.70
N LEU A 159 4.00 4.45 21.18
CA LEU A 159 5.36 4.41 20.62
C LEU A 159 6.00 3.02 20.76
N THR A 160 5.72 2.31 21.86
CA THR A 160 6.20 0.94 22.06
C THR A 160 5.56 -0.02 21.07
N LEU A 161 4.25 0.10 20.83
CA LEU A 161 3.57 -0.67 19.77
C LEU A 161 4.16 -0.33 18.38
N GLY A 162 4.49 0.94 18.12
CA GLY A 162 5.25 1.35 16.93
C GLY A 162 6.62 0.66 16.84
N LYS A 163 7.37 0.58 17.94
CA LYS A 163 8.65 -0.16 17.97
C LYS A 163 8.48 -1.64 17.62
N PHE A 164 7.37 -2.28 18.01
CA PHE A 164 7.07 -3.67 17.63
C PHE A 164 6.87 -3.83 16.12
N ILE A 165 6.09 -2.95 15.48
CA ILE A 165 5.90 -2.96 14.02
C ILE A 165 7.27 -2.82 13.33
N ASN A 166 8.12 -1.90 13.80
CA ASN A 166 9.47 -1.74 13.27
C ASN A 166 10.34 -2.99 13.50
N MET A 167 10.25 -3.63 14.66
CA MET A 167 10.96 -4.87 14.96
C MET A 167 10.60 -5.97 13.96
N PHE A 168 9.31 -6.17 13.68
CA PHE A 168 8.86 -7.17 12.70
C PHE A 168 9.43 -6.87 11.30
N ALA A 169 9.37 -5.61 10.86
CA ALA A 169 9.93 -5.19 9.58
C ALA A 169 11.44 -5.44 9.51
N VAL A 170 12.20 -5.05 10.54
CA VAL A 170 13.66 -5.26 10.61
C VAL A 170 14.00 -6.75 10.57
N LEU A 171 13.31 -7.58 11.35
CA LEU A 171 13.56 -9.02 11.39
C LEU A 171 13.26 -9.70 10.05
N ASP A 172 12.17 -9.31 9.37
CA ASP A 172 11.82 -9.93 8.09
C ASP A 172 12.78 -9.49 6.98
N GLU A 173 13.14 -8.21 6.92
CA GLU A 173 14.11 -7.71 5.95
C GLU A 173 15.50 -8.34 6.14
N LEU A 174 15.95 -8.47 7.39
CA LEU A 174 17.19 -9.18 7.71
C LEU A 174 17.12 -10.67 7.32
N LYS A 175 15.98 -11.33 7.57
CA LYS A 175 15.77 -12.72 7.13
C LYS A 175 15.82 -12.82 5.60
N ASN A 176 15.13 -11.92 4.91
CA ASN A 176 15.00 -11.85 3.46
C ASN A 176 16.35 -11.67 2.76
N MET A 177 17.20 -10.76 3.26
CA MET A 177 18.51 -10.50 2.65
C MET A 177 19.54 -11.61 2.93
N LYS A 178 19.36 -12.41 3.99
CA LYS A 178 20.36 -13.38 4.45
C LYS A 178 20.19 -14.77 3.83
N CYS A 179 20.52 -14.89 2.54
CA CYS A 179 20.56 -16.21 1.88
C CYS A 179 21.45 -17.24 2.60
N SER A 180 22.50 -16.77 3.29
CA SER A 180 23.39 -17.61 4.12
C SER A 180 22.64 -18.44 5.16
N VAL A 181 21.62 -17.86 5.82
CA VAL A 181 20.83 -18.55 6.85
C VAL A 181 20.08 -19.74 6.25
N LYS A 182 19.39 -19.52 5.12
CA LYS A 182 18.68 -20.56 4.39
C LYS A 182 19.62 -21.67 3.90
N ASN A 183 20.78 -21.29 3.38
CA ASN A 183 21.76 -22.23 2.84
C ASN A 183 22.42 -23.08 3.93
N ASP A 184 22.77 -22.48 5.06
CA ASP A 184 23.37 -23.17 6.21
C ASP A 184 22.38 -24.18 6.80
N HIS A 185 21.11 -23.79 7.02
CA HIS A 185 20.07 -24.73 7.42
C HIS A 185 19.87 -25.87 6.40
N SER A 186 19.90 -25.56 5.10
CA SER A 186 19.77 -26.58 4.04
C SER A 186 20.97 -27.54 3.99
N ALA A 187 22.18 -27.07 4.30
CA ALA A 187 23.37 -27.90 4.44
C ALA A 187 23.27 -28.83 5.65
N TYR A 188 22.85 -28.29 6.80
CA TYR A 188 22.57 -29.06 8.01
C TYR A 188 21.52 -30.15 7.75
N LYS A 189 20.36 -29.79 7.17
CA LYS A 189 19.25 -30.73 6.91
C LYS A 189 19.72 -31.91 6.05
N ARG A 190 20.49 -31.66 4.99
CA ARG A 190 21.05 -32.73 4.12
C ARG A 190 22.00 -33.65 4.90
N ALA A 191 22.88 -33.09 5.71
CA ALA A 191 23.84 -33.86 6.50
C ALA A 191 23.14 -34.71 7.58
N ALA A 192 22.20 -34.12 8.32
CA ALA A 192 21.43 -34.79 9.36
C ALA A 192 20.55 -35.92 8.82
N GLN A 193 19.93 -35.72 7.65
CA GLN A 193 19.15 -36.76 6.96
C GLN A 193 20.04 -37.92 6.49
N PHE A 194 21.21 -37.63 5.92
CA PHE A 194 22.16 -38.66 5.50
C PHE A 194 22.63 -39.53 6.68
N LEU A 195 22.93 -38.89 7.81
CA LEU A 195 23.36 -39.57 9.04
C LEU A 195 22.20 -40.21 9.82
N ARG A 196 20.95 -40.12 9.33
CA ARG A 196 19.75 -40.65 10.00
C ARG A 196 19.56 -40.15 11.44
N LYS A 197 20.02 -38.93 11.74
CA LYS A 197 19.89 -38.32 13.07
C LYS A 197 18.48 -37.81 13.39
N MET A 198 17.64 -37.59 12.37
CA MET A 198 16.23 -37.20 12.53
C MET A 198 15.34 -38.43 12.44
N ALA A 199 14.96 -38.98 13.60
CA ALA A 199 14.15 -40.20 13.69
C ALA A 199 12.78 -39.96 14.36
N ASP A 200 12.65 -38.91 15.16
CA ASP A 200 11.40 -38.60 15.85
C ASP A 200 10.45 -37.77 14.95
N PRO A 201 9.14 -38.09 14.94
CA PRO A 201 8.16 -37.37 14.11
C PRO A 201 8.08 -35.87 14.38
N GLN A 202 8.31 -35.46 15.64
CA GLN A 202 8.24 -34.06 16.07
C GLN A 202 9.38 -33.22 15.47
N SER A 203 10.62 -33.67 15.58
CA SER A 203 11.81 -33.02 15.00
C SER A 203 11.72 -32.93 13.47
N ILE A 204 11.16 -33.95 12.82
CA ILE A 204 10.92 -33.91 11.37
C ILE A 204 9.94 -32.78 11.02
N GLN A 205 8.83 -32.67 11.75
CA GLN A 205 7.85 -31.60 11.54
C GLN A 205 8.44 -30.21 11.82
N GLU A 206 9.23 -30.08 12.89
CA GLU A 206 9.90 -28.84 13.26
C GLU A 206 10.92 -28.37 12.22
N SER A 207 11.76 -29.30 11.74
CA SER A 207 12.70 -29.06 10.63
C SER A 207 11.98 -28.65 9.34
N GLN A 208 10.80 -29.23 9.08
CA GLN A 208 9.98 -28.86 7.93
C GLN A 208 9.38 -27.45 8.09
N ASN A 209 8.86 -27.11 9.27
CA ASN A 209 8.35 -25.78 9.58
C ASN A 209 9.44 -24.71 9.41
N LEU A 210 10.65 -24.97 9.93
CA LEU A 210 11.78 -24.06 9.76
C LEU A 210 12.19 -23.90 8.29
N SER A 211 12.17 -24.99 7.52
CA SER A 211 12.44 -24.96 6.08
C SER A 211 11.46 -24.02 5.35
N MET A 212 10.17 -24.12 5.66
CA MET A 212 9.14 -23.28 5.07
C MET A 212 9.26 -21.83 5.52
N PHE A 213 9.58 -21.59 6.79
CA PHE A 213 9.78 -20.23 7.33
C PHE A 213 10.94 -19.51 6.64
N LEU A 214 12.08 -20.18 6.46
CA LEU A 214 13.27 -19.60 5.81
C LEU A 214 13.13 -19.47 4.29
N ALA A 215 12.27 -20.28 3.66
CA ALA A 215 12.06 -20.24 2.21
C ALA A 215 11.12 -19.11 1.76
N ASN A 216 10.15 -18.74 2.59
CA ASN A 216 9.13 -17.76 2.25
C ASN A 216 9.61 -16.32 2.52
N HIS A 217 9.56 -15.49 1.48
CA HIS A 217 9.84 -14.06 1.58
C HIS A 217 8.68 -13.35 2.28
N ASN A 218 8.99 -12.31 3.06
CA ASN A 218 7.99 -11.50 3.78
C ASN A 218 7.07 -12.32 4.71
N ARG A 219 7.58 -13.42 5.28
CA ARG A 219 6.75 -14.36 6.04
C ARG A 219 6.28 -13.78 7.38
N ILE A 220 7.10 -12.97 8.05
CA ILE A 220 6.75 -12.35 9.33
C ILE A 220 5.68 -11.29 9.07
N THR A 221 5.90 -10.43 8.07
CA THR A 221 4.95 -9.38 7.66
C THR A 221 3.60 -9.97 7.23
N GLN A 222 3.61 -11.03 6.42
CA GLN A 222 2.37 -11.71 6.01
C GLN A 222 1.61 -12.30 7.20
N CYS A 223 2.32 -12.92 8.15
CA CYS A 223 1.68 -13.51 9.32
C CYS A 223 1.11 -12.45 10.26
N LEU A 224 1.81 -11.32 10.43
CA LEU A 224 1.32 -10.19 11.19
C LEU A 224 0.04 -9.63 10.56
N HIS A 225 0.05 -9.38 9.25
CA HIS A 225 -1.11 -8.88 8.51
C HIS A 225 -2.33 -9.79 8.67
N GLN A 226 -2.16 -11.10 8.44
CA GLN A 226 -3.24 -12.08 8.56
C GLN A 226 -3.87 -12.12 9.97
N GLN A 227 -3.09 -11.90 11.02
CA GLN A 227 -3.62 -11.88 12.39
C GLN A 227 -4.28 -10.54 12.75
N LEU A 228 -3.78 -9.42 12.22
CA LEU A 228 -4.36 -8.10 12.44
C LEU A 228 -5.69 -7.92 11.71
N GLU A 229 -5.82 -8.39 10.47
CA GLU A 229 -7.06 -8.26 9.67
C GLU A 229 -8.29 -8.91 10.33
N VAL A 230 -8.08 -9.87 11.23
CA VAL A 230 -9.16 -10.55 11.96
C VAL A 230 -9.70 -9.69 13.12
N ILE A 231 -8.96 -8.66 13.54
CA ILE A 231 -9.31 -7.81 14.67
C ILE A 231 -10.12 -6.60 14.16
N PRO A 232 -11.38 -6.41 14.57
CA PRO A 232 -12.16 -5.26 14.14
C PRO A 232 -11.61 -3.95 14.73
N GLY A 233 -11.41 -2.93 13.90
CA GLY A 233 -10.92 -1.62 14.33
C GLY A 233 -9.42 -1.56 14.63
N TYR A 234 -8.63 -2.52 14.12
CA TYR A 234 -7.16 -2.51 14.27
C TYR A 234 -6.53 -1.31 13.56
N GLU A 235 -7.12 -0.91 12.43
CA GLU A 235 -6.68 0.22 11.60
C GLU A 235 -6.69 1.55 12.35
N GLU A 236 -7.61 1.72 13.30
CA GLU A 236 -7.76 2.93 14.11
C GLU A 236 -6.61 3.05 15.13
N LEU A 237 -6.28 1.94 15.80
CA LEU A 237 -5.13 1.91 16.71
C LEU A 237 -3.82 2.11 15.95
N LEU A 238 -3.70 1.54 14.75
CA LEU A 238 -2.53 1.80 13.90
C LEU A 238 -2.47 3.27 13.47
N ALA A 239 -3.61 3.91 13.18
CA ALA A 239 -3.66 5.34 12.89
C ALA A 239 -3.19 6.17 14.09
N ASP A 240 -3.60 5.84 15.31
CA ASP A 240 -3.13 6.51 16.53
C ASP A 240 -1.60 6.40 16.69
N ILE A 241 -1.03 5.21 16.44
CA ILE A 241 0.42 4.98 16.45
C ILE A 241 1.14 5.81 15.37
N VAL A 242 0.55 5.93 14.18
CA VAL A 242 1.14 6.70 13.08
C VAL A 242 1.07 8.20 13.38
N ASN A 243 -0.07 8.68 13.85
CA ASN A 243 -0.30 10.08 14.20
C ASN A 243 0.71 10.54 15.26
N ILE A 244 0.93 9.74 16.32
CA ILE A 244 1.94 10.10 17.32
C ILE A 244 3.37 10.06 16.75
N CYS A 245 3.67 9.15 15.82
CA CYS A 245 4.97 9.13 15.16
C CYS A 245 5.18 10.36 14.27
N VAL A 246 4.13 10.84 13.58
CA VAL A 246 4.15 12.08 12.79
C VAL A 246 4.36 13.28 13.71
N ASP A 247 3.57 13.40 14.77
CA ASP A 247 3.67 14.51 15.72
C ASP A 247 5.07 14.61 16.33
N TYR A 248 5.62 13.48 16.83
CA TYR A 248 6.96 13.46 17.40
C TYR A 248 8.05 13.82 16.37
N TYR A 249 7.85 13.44 15.11
CA TYR A 249 8.79 13.78 14.04
C TYR A 249 8.73 15.27 13.67
N GLU A 250 7.53 15.81 13.46
CA GLU A 250 7.29 17.20 13.06
C GLU A 250 7.73 18.19 14.15
N ASN A 251 7.42 17.87 15.41
CA ASN A 251 7.79 18.66 16.59
C ASN A 251 9.25 18.42 17.05
N LYS A 252 10.02 17.58 16.36
CA LYS A 252 11.41 17.24 16.69
C LYS A 252 11.57 16.65 18.11
N MET A 253 10.59 15.90 18.57
CA MET A 253 10.58 15.18 19.84
C MET A 253 11.34 13.85 19.73
N TYR A 254 12.61 13.91 19.34
CA TYR A 254 13.51 12.76 19.27
C TYR A 254 14.93 13.16 19.67
N LEU A 255 15.64 12.27 20.35
CA LEU A 255 16.99 12.56 20.84
C LEU A 255 18.06 11.87 19.98
N THR A 256 17.82 10.60 19.61
CA THR A 256 18.80 9.79 18.89
C THR A 256 18.49 9.67 17.39
N PRO A 257 19.50 9.48 16.53
CA PRO A 257 19.28 9.19 15.11
C PRO A 257 18.47 7.90 14.89
N SER A 258 18.61 6.92 15.78
CA SER A 258 17.86 5.66 15.72
C SER A 258 16.36 5.89 15.92
N GLU A 259 15.99 6.70 16.91
CA GLU A 259 14.59 7.08 17.16
C GLU A 259 14.01 7.84 15.98
N LYS A 260 14.73 8.85 15.46
CA LYS A 260 14.30 9.59 14.26
C LYS A 260 14.04 8.66 13.07
N HIS A 261 14.94 7.70 12.85
CA HIS A 261 14.82 6.74 11.76
C HIS A 261 13.64 5.78 11.96
N MET A 262 13.36 5.36 13.19
CA MET A 262 12.20 4.55 13.54
C MET A 262 10.89 5.29 13.25
N LEU A 263 10.76 6.56 13.67
CA LEU A 263 9.57 7.37 13.39
C LEU A 263 9.31 7.49 11.88
N LEU A 264 10.34 7.80 11.10
CA LEU A 264 10.25 7.85 9.63
C LEU A 264 9.84 6.51 9.01
N LYS A 265 10.38 5.40 9.53
CA LYS A 265 10.01 4.06 9.07
C LYS A 265 8.54 3.75 9.34
N GLN A 266 8.02 4.09 10.52
CA GLN A 266 6.60 3.89 10.83
C GLN A 266 5.70 4.67 9.87
N ILE A 267 6.03 5.93 9.61
CA ILE A 267 5.30 6.78 8.67
C ILE A 267 5.34 6.19 7.25
N ALA A 268 6.50 5.68 6.82
CA ALA A 268 6.65 5.05 5.51
C ALA A 268 5.88 3.72 5.40
N ILE A 269 5.98 2.85 6.41
CA ILE A 269 5.27 1.57 6.47
C ILE A 269 3.76 1.80 6.46
N ALA A 270 3.26 2.82 7.17
CA ALA A 270 1.86 3.17 7.14
C ALA A 270 1.40 3.62 5.75
N ARG A 271 2.22 4.41 5.05
CA ARG A 271 1.94 4.85 3.68
C ARG A 271 1.96 3.70 2.67
N GLU A 272 2.90 2.76 2.81
CA GLU A 272 2.97 1.55 1.99
C GLU A 272 1.83 0.58 2.30
N GLY A 273 1.47 0.46 3.59
CA GLY A 273 0.28 -0.25 4.06
C GLY A 273 -0.99 0.32 3.44
N ASP A 274 -1.15 1.64 3.43
CA ASP A 274 -2.26 2.37 2.82
C ASP A 274 -2.30 2.23 1.29
N LEU A 275 -1.13 2.09 0.64
CA LEU A 275 -1.01 1.75 -0.79
C LEU A 275 -1.40 0.29 -1.08
N LEU A 276 -1.02 -0.66 -0.21
CA LEU A 276 -1.34 -2.09 -0.32
C LEU A 276 -2.80 -2.40 0.02
N THR A 277 -3.39 -1.70 1.01
CA THR A 277 -4.82 -1.74 1.30
C THR A 277 -5.61 -0.99 0.23
N LYS A 278 -5.15 0.16 -0.29
CA LYS A 278 -5.78 0.77 -1.48
C LYS A 278 -5.73 -0.15 -2.70
N GLU A 279 -4.61 -0.81 -3.00
CA GLU A 279 -4.55 -1.72 -4.17
C GLU A 279 -5.44 -2.96 -4.04
N ARG A 280 -5.83 -3.38 -2.82
CA ARG A 280 -6.72 -4.54 -2.60
C ARG A 280 -8.16 -4.21 -2.21
N LEU A 281 -8.44 -3.04 -1.62
CA LEU A 281 -9.79 -2.53 -1.32
C LEU A 281 -10.36 -1.68 -2.46
N CYS A 282 -9.54 -1.12 -3.35
CA CYS A 282 -10.02 -0.30 -4.47
C CYS A 282 -10.37 -1.11 -5.74
N CYS A 283 -10.45 -2.44 -5.66
CA CYS A 283 -11.01 -3.26 -6.74
C CYS A 283 -12.52 -2.97 -6.98
N GLY A 284 -13.18 -2.22 -6.09
CA GLY A 284 -14.57 -1.80 -6.26
C GLY A 284 -15.01 -0.54 -5.50
N LEU A 285 -14.07 0.30 -5.01
CA LEU A 285 -14.37 1.50 -4.20
C LEU A 285 -13.61 2.76 -4.66
N SER A 286 -13.15 2.80 -5.91
CA SER A 286 -12.56 4.03 -6.44
C SER A 286 -13.67 5.09 -6.59
N MET A 287 -13.61 6.20 -5.83
CA MET A 287 -14.51 7.35 -6.03
C MET A 287 -14.55 7.79 -7.51
N PHE A 288 -13.41 7.66 -8.19
CA PHE A 288 -13.30 7.93 -9.62
C PHE A 288 -14.13 6.96 -10.46
N GLU A 289 -14.16 5.67 -10.13
CA GLU A 289 -15.01 4.66 -10.77
C GLU A 289 -16.50 4.89 -10.50
N VAL A 290 -16.86 5.27 -9.26
CA VAL A 290 -18.25 5.63 -8.90
C VAL A 290 -18.73 6.84 -9.69
N ILE A 291 -17.90 7.87 -9.82
CA ILE A 291 -18.20 9.07 -10.62
C ILE A 291 -18.32 8.70 -12.11
N LEU A 292 -17.39 7.91 -12.65
CA LEU A 292 -17.43 7.47 -14.05
C LEU A 292 -18.69 6.64 -14.35
N THR A 293 -19.07 5.73 -13.44
CA THR A 293 -20.29 4.93 -13.54
C THR A 293 -21.54 5.82 -13.47
N ARG A 294 -21.54 6.82 -12.59
CA ARG A 294 -22.62 7.81 -12.52
C ARG A 294 -22.72 8.63 -13.80
N ILE A 295 -21.61 9.08 -14.37
CA ILE A 295 -21.59 9.80 -15.65
C ILE A 295 -22.09 8.90 -16.78
N ARG A 296 -21.69 7.62 -16.81
CA ARG A 296 -22.19 6.63 -17.77
C ARG A 296 -23.71 6.48 -17.70
N SER A 297 -24.31 6.59 -16.52
CA SER A 297 -25.77 6.55 -16.34
C SER A 297 -26.50 7.73 -16.98
N TYR A 298 -25.83 8.87 -17.17
CA TYR A 298 -26.37 10.04 -17.86
C TYR A 298 -26.20 9.98 -19.38
N LEU A 299 -25.36 9.06 -19.89
CA LEU A 299 -25.03 8.92 -21.32
C LEU A 299 -25.82 7.79 -22.02
N GLN A 300 -27.04 7.51 -21.55
CA GLN A 300 -27.88 6.43 -22.11
C GLN A 300 -28.74 6.86 -23.30
N ASP A 301 -28.82 8.16 -23.57
CA ASP A 301 -29.63 8.69 -24.67
C ASP A 301 -29.12 8.19 -26.04
N PRO A 302 -30.00 7.66 -26.91
CA PRO A 302 -29.64 7.22 -28.26
C PRO A 302 -28.92 8.27 -29.11
N ILE A 303 -29.08 9.57 -28.80
CA ILE A 303 -28.40 10.67 -29.50
C ILE A 303 -26.87 10.51 -29.54
N TRP A 304 -26.28 9.84 -28.53
CA TRP A 304 -24.83 9.65 -28.44
C TRP A 304 -24.27 8.54 -29.32
N ARG A 305 -25.12 7.62 -29.80
CA ARG A 305 -24.74 6.43 -30.58
C ARG A 305 -25.37 6.39 -31.97
N GLY A 306 -26.49 7.07 -32.16
CA GLY A 306 -27.28 7.00 -33.38
C GLY A 306 -27.99 5.67 -33.58
N PRO A 307 -28.74 5.53 -34.69
CA PRO A 307 -29.32 4.25 -35.08
C PRO A 307 -28.22 3.22 -35.33
N PRO A 308 -28.50 1.91 -35.27
CA PRO A 308 -27.52 0.89 -35.62
C PRO A 308 -27.11 1.00 -37.11
N PRO A 309 -25.85 0.70 -37.46
CA PRO A 309 -25.37 0.80 -38.83
C PRO A 309 -26.03 -0.24 -39.73
N THR A 310 -26.47 0.19 -40.92
CA THR A 310 -27.15 -0.66 -41.91
C THR A 310 -26.25 -1.80 -42.42
N ASN A 311 -24.94 -1.59 -42.45
CA ASN A 311 -23.94 -2.60 -42.82
C ASN A 311 -23.50 -3.50 -41.64
N GLY A 312 -24.06 -3.31 -40.45
CA GLY A 312 -23.72 -4.08 -39.24
C GLY A 312 -22.33 -3.81 -38.65
N VAL A 313 -21.56 -2.86 -39.20
CA VAL A 313 -20.19 -2.54 -38.77
C VAL A 313 -20.08 -1.10 -38.28
N MET A 314 -20.35 -0.11 -39.15
CA MET A 314 -20.29 1.33 -38.81
C MET A 314 -20.97 2.20 -39.88
N HIS A 315 -21.46 3.37 -39.48
CA HIS A 315 -21.95 4.38 -40.43
C HIS A 315 -20.78 5.05 -41.15
N VAL A 316 -20.82 5.04 -42.48
CA VAL A 316 -19.77 5.62 -43.34
C VAL A 316 -20.11 7.05 -43.73
N ASP A 317 -21.38 7.34 -44.03
CA ASP A 317 -21.82 8.62 -44.59
C ASP A 317 -22.48 9.56 -43.54
N GLU A 318 -23.22 9.02 -42.57
CA GLU A 318 -23.92 9.79 -41.52
C GLU A 318 -23.48 9.32 -40.12
N CYS A 319 -22.39 9.89 -39.60
CA CYS A 319 -21.87 9.52 -38.28
C CYS A 319 -22.29 10.55 -37.22
N VAL A 320 -23.25 10.17 -36.39
CA VAL A 320 -23.78 10.97 -35.27
C VAL A 320 -23.12 10.65 -33.92
N GLU A 321 -22.08 9.80 -33.93
CA GLU A 321 -21.38 9.39 -32.71
C GLU A 321 -20.54 10.53 -32.11
N PHE A 322 -20.50 10.61 -30.79
CA PHE A 322 -19.79 11.65 -30.05
C PHE A 322 -18.31 11.78 -30.46
N HIS A 323 -17.62 10.68 -30.74
CA HIS A 323 -16.21 10.72 -31.12
C HIS A 323 -15.92 11.57 -32.36
N ARG A 324 -16.89 11.74 -33.27
CA ARG A 324 -16.76 12.64 -34.44
C ARG A 324 -16.84 14.10 -34.03
N LEU A 325 -17.77 14.44 -33.15
CA LEU A 325 -17.88 15.78 -32.58
C LEU A 325 -16.59 16.14 -31.84
N TRP A 326 -16.09 15.24 -31.00
CA TRP A 326 -14.84 15.44 -30.28
C TRP A 326 -13.65 15.60 -31.22
N SER A 327 -13.54 14.78 -32.25
CA SER A 327 -12.50 14.91 -33.29
C SER A 327 -12.54 16.27 -33.99
N ALA A 328 -13.73 16.83 -34.26
CA ALA A 328 -13.87 18.16 -34.83
C ALA A 328 -13.45 19.27 -33.84
N MET A 329 -13.82 19.15 -32.57
CA MET A 329 -13.40 20.08 -31.52
C MET A 329 -11.88 20.05 -31.32
N GLN A 330 -11.30 18.85 -31.23
CA GLN A 330 -9.85 18.65 -31.14
C GLN A 330 -9.11 19.27 -32.32
N PHE A 331 -9.67 19.16 -33.52
CA PHE A 331 -9.10 19.80 -34.71
C PHE A 331 -9.00 21.31 -34.53
N VAL A 332 -10.06 21.96 -34.04
CA VAL A 332 -10.07 23.39 -33.73
C VAL A 332 -9.06 23.74 -32.64
N TYR A 333 -8.99 22.96 -31.56
CA TYR A 333 -8.03 23.18 -30.46
C TYR A 333 -6.57 23.06 -30.90
N CYS A 334 -6.31 22.25 -31.93
CA CYS A 334 -4.98 22.07 -32.49
C CYS A 334 -4.58 23.18 -33.49
N ILE A 335 -5.51 24.05 -33.92
CA ILE A 335 -5.18 25.18 -34.80
C ILE A 335 -4.24 26.13 -34.04
N PRO A 336 -3.04 26.43 -34.57
CA PRO A 336 -2.12 27.38 -33.95
C PRO A 336 -2.74 28.78 -33.91
N VAL A 337 -2.73 29.39 -32.71
CA VAL A 337 -3.29 30.72 -32.44
C VAL A 337 -2.25 31.83 -32.66
N GLY A 338 -2.72 33.06 -32.84
CA GLY A 338 -1.87 34.24 -33.01
C GLY A 338 -1.16 34.69 -31.72
N THR A 339 -0.27 35.68 -31.81
CA THR A 339 0.55 36.17 -30.67
C THR A 339 -0.23 36.78 -29.50
N ASN A 340 -1.51 37.15 -29.69
CA ASN A 340 -2.37 37.74 -28.66
C ASN A 340 -3.59 36.88 -28.33
N GLU A 341 -3.56 35.60 -28.71
CA GLU A 341 -4.65 34.66 -28.49
C GLU A 341 -4.18 33.53 -27.56
N PHE A 342 -5.08 33.05 -26.71
CA PHE A 342 -4.79 31.97 -25.78
C PHE A 342 -5.14 30.61 -26.38
N THR A 343 -4.30 29.62 -26.12
CA THR A 343 -4.60 28.23 -26.51
C THR A 343 -5.58 27.59 -25.52
N ALA A 344 -6.26 26.52 -25.93
CA ALA A 344 -7.21 25.80 -25.09
C ALA A 344 -6.55 25.30 -23.77
N GLU A 345 -5.30 24.85 -23.84
CA GLU A 345 -4.53 24.37 -22.68
C GLU A 345 -4.17 25.52 -21.72
N GLN A 346 -3.97 26.74 -22.21
CA GLN A 346 -3.72 27.90 -21.34
C GLN A 346 -4.97 28.32 -20.58
N CYS A 347 -6.15 28.21 -21.21
CA CYS A 347 -7.42 28.58 -20.60
C CYS A 347 -7.97 27.51 -19.65
N PHE A 348 -7.83 26.22 -20.00
CA PHE A 348 -8.55 25.13 -19.35
C PHE A 348 -7.65 23.96 -18.91
N GLY A 349 -6.33 24.06 -19.10
CA GLY A 349 -5.40 22.95 -18.86
C GLY A 349 -5.76 21.71 -19.68
N ASP A 350 -5.55 20.54 -19.08
CA ASP A 350 -5.90 19.25 -19.70
C ASP A 350 -7.37 18.85 -19.45
N GLY A 351 -8.16 19.70 -18.78
CA GLY A 351 -9.52 19.38 -18.36
C GLY A 351 -10.45 19.04 -19.53
N LEU A 352 -10.28 19.74 -20.66
CA LEU A 352 -11.04 19.44 -21.88
C LEU A 352 -10.70 18.04 -22.43
N ASN A 353 -9.42 17.68 -22.49
CA ASN A 353 -8.99 16.34 -22.93
C ASN A 353 -9.54 15.25 -22.01
N TRP A 354 -9.48 15.46 -20.69
CA TRP A 354 -10.09 14.56 -19.71
C TRP A 354 -11.59 14.41 -19.93
N ALA A 355 -12.33 15.50 -20.16
CA ALA A 355 -13.77 15.45 -20.40
C ALA A 355 -14.12 14.68 -21.68
N GLY A 356 -13.50 15.05 -22.80
CA GLY A 356 -13.77 14.43 -24.10
C GLY A 356 -13.39 12.95 -24.14
N CYS A 357 -12.19 12.61 -23.65
CA CYS A 357 -11.74 11.22 -23.60
C CYS A 357 -12.59 10.37 -22.65
N SER A 358 -13.03 10.93 -21.51
CA SER A 358 -13.93 10.23 -20.59
C SER A 358 -15.25 9.85 -21.27
N ILE A 359 -15.90 10.79 -21.96
CA ILE A 359 -17.16 10.50 -22.66
C ILE A 359 -16.95 9.45 -23.77
N ILE A 360 -15.86 9.54 -24.52
CA ILE A 360 -15.51 8.56 -25.56
C ILE A 360 -15.36 7.15 -24.97
N VAL A 361 -14.67 7.01 -23.84
CA VAL A 361 -14.48 5.71 -23.16
C VAL A 361 -15.80 5.18 -22.62
N LEU A 362 -16.59 6.03 -21.94
CA LEU A 362 -17.86 5.61 -21.33
C LEU A 362 -18.92 5.21 -22.37
N LEU A 363 -18.87 5.78 -23.58
CA LEU A 363 -19.70 5.38 -24.72
C LEU A 363 -19.15 4.18 -25.50
N GLY A 364 -17.94 3.70 -25.19
CA GLY A 364 -17.29 2.59 -25.90
C GLY A 364 -16.82 2.95 -27.31
N GLN A 365 -16.57 4.23 -27.59
CA GLN A 365 -16.24 4.74 -28.93
C GLN A 365 -14.73 4.90 -29.18
N GLN A 366 -13.87 4.54 -28.23
CA GLN A 366 -12.42 4.78 -28.31
C GLN A 366 -11.77 4.18 -29.57
N ARG A 367 -12.06 2.91 -29.90
CA ARG A 367 -11.46 2.27 -31.09
C ARG A 367 -11.84 3.00 -32.39
N ARG A 368 -13.05 3.55 -32.47
CA ARG A 368 -13.52 4.33 -33.62
C ARG A 368 -12.84 5.70 -33.66
N PHE A 369 -12.67 6.33 -32.50
CA PHE A 369 -11.90 7.56 -32.37
C PHE A 369 -10.46 7.39 -32.88
N ASP A 370 -9.74 6.37 -32.40
CA ASP A 370 -8.33 6.13 -32.77
C ASP A 370 -8.13 5.89 -34.28
N LEU A 371 -9.14 5.32 -34.93
CA LEU A 371 -9.13 5.04 -36.37
C LEU A 371 -9.53 6.26 -37.23
N PHE A 372 -10.52 7.05 -36.78
CA PHE A 372 -11.19 8.04 -37.62
C PHE A 372 -11.02 9.50 -37.17
N ASP A 373 -10.20 9.76 -36.15
CA ASP A 373 -9.87 11.13 -35.74
C ASP A 373 -9.16 11.92 -36.85
N PHE A 374 -9.67 13.11 -37.13
CA PHE A 374 -9.16 13.98 -38.20
C PHE A 374 -7.74 14.44 -37.91
N CYS A 375 -7.41 14.70 -36.64
CA CYS A 375 -6.09 15.18 -36.26
C CYS A 375 -5.06 14.07 -36.44
N TYR A 376 -5.35 12.87 -35.95
CA TYR A 376 -4.45 11.73 -36.07
C TYR A 376 -4.24 11.35 -37.54
N HIS A 377 -5.28 11.45 -38.37
CA HIS A 377 -5.13 11.28 -39.81
C HIS A 377 -4.23 12.36 -40.42
N LEU A 378 -4.46 13.64 -40.11
CA LEU A 378 -3.62 14.75 -40.59
C LEU A 378 -2.16 14.58 -40.18
N LEU A 379 -1.89 14.17 -38.95
CA LEU A 379 -0.53 13.91 -38.46
C LEU A 379 0.14 12.76 -39.24
N LYS A 380 -0.59 11.67 -39.52
CA LYS A 380 -0.07 10.56 -40.32
C LYS A 380 0.27 10.99 -41.75
N VAL A 381 -0.62 11.76 -42.39
CA VAL A 381 -0.41 12.29 -43.74
C VAL A 381 0.76 13.26 -43.78
N GLN A 382 0.83 14.22 -42.85
CA GLN A 382 1.94 15.18 -42.79
C GLN A 382 3.30 14.48 -42.58
N ARG A 383 3.36 13.43 -41.75
CA ARG A 383 4.58 12.62 -41.57
C ARG A 383 5.01 11.89 -42.83
N GLN A 384 4.05 11.45 -43.65
CA GLN A 384 4.33 10.74 -44.89
C GLN A 384 4.73 11.69 -46.01
N ASP A 385 4.03 12.81 -46.15
CA ASP A 385 4.23 13.79 -47.23
C ASP A 385 5.41 14.74 -46.96
N GLY A 386 5.77 14.96 -45.68
CA GLY A 386 6.87 15.83 -45.26
C GLY A 386 6.65 17.33 -45.57
N LYS A 387 5.41 17.73 -45.88
CA LYS A 387 5.06 19.12 -46.24
C LYS A 387 4.87 19.97 -44.99
N ASP A 388 5.50 21.14 -44.98
CA ASP A 388 5.47 22.13 -43.88
C ASP A 388 4.86 23.48 -44.32
N GLU A 389 4.02 23.46 -45.35
CA GLU A 389 3.42 24.66 -45.96
C GLU A 389 2.44 25.38 -45.04
N ILE A 390 2.17 26.66 -45.34
CA ILE A 390 1.10 27.43 -44.70
C ILE A 390 -0.13 27.35 -45.58
N ILE A 391 -1.17 26.67 -45.11
CA ILE A 391 -2.43 26.49 -45.84
C ILE A 391 -3.51 27.32 -45.16
N LYS A 392 -4.11 28.27 -45.89
CA LYS A 392 -5.17 29.16 -45.36
C LYS A 392 -4.78 29.82 -44.02
N ASN A 393 -3.56 30.37 -43.94
CA ASN A 393 -2.98 30.99 -42.75
C ASN A 393 -2.70 30.04 -41.57
N VAL A 394 -2.83 28.72 -41.75
CA VAL A 394 -2.49 27.72 -40.73
C VAL A 394 -1.11 27.12 -41.02
N PRO A 395 -0.11 27.32 -40.15
CA PRO A 395 1.20 26.71 -40.30
C PRO A 395 1.13 25.21 -39.99
N LEU A 396 1.21 24.37 -41.03
CA LEU A 396 0.95 22.93 -40.94
C LEU A 396 1.90 22.21 -39.97
N LYS A 397 3.18 22.58 -39.97
CA LYS A 397 4.18 22.03 -39.05
C LYS A 397 3.82 22.24 -37.58
N LYS A 398 3.44 23.48 -37.21
CA LYS A 398 3.04 23.82 -35.85
C LYS A 398 1.76 23.10 -35.43
N MET A 399 0.81 22.96 -36.36
CA MET A 399 -0.42 22.20 -36.13
C MET A 399 -0.11 20.72 -35.89
N ALA A 400 0.73 20.09 -36.73
CA ALA A 400 1.14 18.69 -36.56
C ALA A 400 1.85 18.42 -35.22
N ASP A 401 2.73 19.34 -34.79
CA ASP A 401 3.39 19.25 -33.47
C ASP A 401 2.38 19.34 -32.31
N ARG A 402 1.37 20.22 -32.41
CA ARG A 402 0.29 20.31 -31.42
C ARG A 402 -0.54 19.03 -31.39
N ILE A 403 -0.93 18.52 -32.55
CA ILE A 403 -1.69 17.25 -32.66
C ILE A 403 -0.92 16.10 -32.02
N ARG A 404 0.40 16.02 -32.23
CA ARG A 404 1.23 14.98 -31.61
C ARG A 404 1.17 15.03 -30.08
N LYS A 405 1.20 16.23 -29.49
CA LYS A 405 1.07 16.40 -28.03
C LYS A 405 -0.31 15.96 -27.53
N TYR A 406 -1.38 16.36 -28.22
CA TYR A 406 -2.74 15.91 -27.92
C TYR A 406 -2.87 14.40 -28.04
N GLN A 407 -2.26 13.78 -29.04
CA GLN A 407 -2.28 12.33 -29.21
C GLN A 407 -1.61 11.59 -28.03
N ILE A 408 -0.48 12.09 -27.55
CA ILE A 408 0.21 11.51 -26.39
C ILE A 408 -0.67 11.66 -25.14
N LEU A 409 -1.17 12.87 -24.89
CA LEU A 409 -2.05 13.15 -23.74
C LEU A 409 -3.31 12.28 -23.76
N ASN A 410 -4.00 12.19 -24.89
CA ASN A 410 -5.19 11.36 -25.03
C ASN A 410 -4.89 9.88 -24.76
N ASN A 411 -3.74 9.37 -25.23
CA ASN A 411 -3.33 7.99 -24.97
C ASN A 411 -3.10 7.73 -23.47
N GLU A 412 -2.49 8.68 -22.76
CA GLU A 412 -2.30 8.59 -21.30
C GLU A 412 -3.65 8.62 -20.57
N VAL A 413 -4.53 9.55 -20.93
CA VAL A 413 -5.89 9.65 -20.37
C VAL A 413 -6.67 8.36 -20.63
N PHE A 414 -6.65 7.83 -21.85
CA PHE A 414 -7.29 6.55 -22.17
C PHE A 414 -6.70 5.38 -21.39
N ALA A 415 -5.38 5.32 -21.21
CA ALA A 415 -4.74 4.26 -20.43
C ALA A 415 -5.21 4.28 -18.97
N ILE A 416 -5.31 5.47 -18.37
CA ILE A 416 -5.82 5.64 -17.00
C ILE A 416 -7.29 5.23 -16.93
N LEU A 417 -8.15 5.76 -17.79
CA LEU A 417 -9.59 5.46 -17.78
C LEU A 417 -9.88 3.96 -17.99
N ASN A 418 -9.18 3.30 -18.92
CA ASN A 418 -9.33 1.88 -19.17
C ASN A 418 -8.89 0.99 -18.00
N LYS A 419 -7.94 1.44 -17.17
CA LYS A 419 -7.55 0.73 -15.95
C LYS A 419 -8.73 0.61 -14.97
N TYR A 420 -9.54 1.67 -14.86
CA TYR A 420 -10.71 1.70 -13.97
C TYR A 420 -11.94 1.01 -14.58
N MET A 421 -12.15 1.11 -15.90
CA MET A 421 -13.33 0.51 -16.55
C MET A 421 -13.27 -1.01 -16.67
N LYS A 422 -12.08 -1.63 -16.72
CA LYS A 422 -11.93 -3.10 -16.74
C LYS A 422 -12.40 -3.79 -15.46
N SER A 423 -12.41 -3.07 -14.32
CA SER A 423 -12.92 -3.59 -13.04
C SER A 423 -14.43 -3.86 -13.10
N VAL A 424 -15.18 -2.98 -13.77
CA VAL A 424 -16.65 -2.99 -13.86
C VAL A 424 -17.19 -4.14 -14.72
N GLU A 425 -16.47 -4.55 -15.76
CA GLU A 425 -16.93 -5.63 -16.66
C GLU A 425 -16.76 -7.03 -16.05
N THR A 426 -15.86 -7.20 -15.08
CA THR A 426 -15.57 -8.50 -14.45
C THR A 426 -16.72 -9.04 -13.59
N ASP A 427 -17.59 -8.17 -13.08
CA ASP A 427 -18.74 -8.57 -12.25
C ASP A 427 -20.04 -8.81 -13.06
N SER A 428 -20.02 -8.56 -14.37
CA SER A 428 -21.14 -8.89 -15.26
C SER A 428 -20.63 -9.54 -16.55
N SER A 429 -20.75 -10.86 -16.63
CA SER A 429 -20.53 -11.74 -17.80
C SER A 429 -19.10 -12.24 -18.05
N THR A 430 -18.85 -13.44 -17.56
CA THR A 430 -17.83 -14.37 -18.06
C THR A 430 -18.22 -14.95 -19.44
N VAL A 431 -18.45 -14.15 -20.47
CA VAL A 431 -18.45 -14.63 -21.87
C VAL A 431 -18.09 -13.49 -22.83
N GLU A 432 -16.83 -13.38 -23.24
CA GLU A 432 -16.53 -12.68 -24.50
C GLU A 432 -17.23 -13.44 -25.64
N HIS A 433 -18.33 -12.90 -26.18
CA HIS A 433 -18.89 -13.38 -27.44
C HIS A 433 -17.93 -13.02 -28.58
N VAL A 434 -16.90 -13.85 -28.76
CA VAL A 434 -16.08 -13.87 -29.98
C VAL A 434 -16.99 -14.29 -31.13
N ARG A 435 -17.47 -13.32 -31.93
CA ARG A 435 -18.10 -13.62 -33.22
C ARG A 435 -17.03 -14.15 -34.16
N CYS A 436 -16.96 -15.47 -34.30
CA CYS A 436 -16.15 -16.13 -35.31
C CYS A 436 -16.77 -15.83 -36.68
N PHE A 437 -16.13 -14.96 -37.46
CA PHE A 437 -16.47 -14.80 -38.87
C PHE A 437 -15.91 -16.01 -39.64
N GLN A 438 -16.76 -16.67 -40.41
CA GLN A 438 -16.29 -17.72 -41.31
C GLN A 438 -15.35 -17.10 -42.37
N PRO A 439 -14.28 -17.80 -42.77
CA PRO A 439 -13.42 -17.32 -43.85
C PRO A 439 -14.24 -17.13 -45.14
N PRO A 440 -13.89 -16.16 -46.00
CA PRO A 440 -14.63 -15.88 -47.22
C PRO A 440 -14.72 -17.13 -48.09
N ILE A 441 -15.94 -17.56 -48.42
CA ILE A 441 -16.17 -18.70 -49.30
C ILE A 441 -15.94 -18.22 -50.74
N HIS A 442 -15.05 -18.90 -51.46
CA HIS A 442 -14.79 -18.62 -52.87
C HIS A 442 -16.08 -18.80 -53.68
N GLN A 443 -16.42 -17.87 -54.58
CA GLN A 443 -17.72 -17.80 -55.28
C GLN A 443 -18.14 -19.11 -55.96
N SER A 444 -17.19 -19.96 -56.35
CA SER A 444 -17.45 -21.28 -56.94
C SER A 444 -18.17 -22.27 -56.01
N LEU A 445 -18.15 -22.04 -54.69
CA LEU A 445 -18.80 -22.89 -53.68
C LEU A 445 -20.14 -22.31 -53.18
N ALA A 446 -20.50 -21.09 -53.58
CA ALA A 446 -21.71 -20.41 -53.12
C ALA A 446 -23.00 -20.83 -53.86
N THR A 447 -22.88 -21.52 -55.01
CA THR A 447 -24.02 -21.87 -55.89
C THR A 447 -24.70 -23.21 -55.62
N THR A 448 -24.33 -23.92 -54.54
CA THR A 448 -24.92 -25.24 -54.21
C THR A 448 -25.52 -25.32 -52.80
N CYS A 449 -25.95 -24.20 -52.22
CA CYS A 449 -26.82 -24.19 -51.04
C CYS A 449 -28.12 -23.44 -51.32
#